data_AF-A0A5P9EVA7-F1
#
_entry.id   AF-A0A5P9EVA7-F1
#
_cell.length_a   1.000
_cell.length_b   1.000
_cell.length_c   1.000
_cell.angle_alpha   90.00
_cell.angle_beta   90.00
_cell.angle_gamma   90.00
#
_symmetry.space_group_name_H-M   'P 1'
#
loop_
_entity.id
_entity.type
_entity.pdbx_description
1 polymer ?
#
loop_
_entity_poly.entity_id
_entity_poly.type
_entity_poly.pdbx_seq_one_letter_code
_entity_poly.pdbx_strand_id
1 'polypeptide(L)'
;MNRIFLISLLTILAPSINADTLGKQLKGCSEITPNTDRLACYDKLSNSLAKRAEQDFGQEYKQTEEAPESIEAKIAEIQEGAHNKKIVTLENGQVWKQNDAGRIFWKSGDLVVVERAMFGSFFMKPADGGKKMRVKRLK
;
A
#
# COMPACT_ATOMS: atom_id res chain seq x y z
N MET A 1 -30.96 57.07 -15.73
CA MET A 1 -31.19 55.63 -15.44
C MET A 1 -29.93 54.87 -15.80
N ASN A 2 -29.03 54.65 -14.84
CA ASN A 2 -27.75 53.98 -15.03
C ASN A 2 -27.91 52.50 -14.66
N ARG A 3 -27.70 51.58 -15.62
CA ARG A 3 -27.66 50.14 -15.35
C ARG A 3 -26.20 49.73 -15.17
N ILE A 4 -25.84 49.46 -13.92
CA ILE A 4 -24.52 48.99 -13.47
C ILE A 4 -24.34 47.56 -14.00
N PHE A 5 -23.35 47.37 -14.89
CA PHE A 5 -22.88 46.05 -15.30
C PHE A 5 -22.05 45.45 -14.16
N LEU A 6 -22.61 44.45 -13.48
CA LEU A 6 -21.90 43.60 -12.51
C LEU A 6 -21.02 42.61 -13.28
N ILE A 7 -19.70 42.82 -13.23
CA ILE A 7 -18.69 41.91 -13.76
C ILE A 7 -18.64 40.68 -12.84
N SER A 8 -19.21 39.57 -13.33
CA SER A 8 -19.13 38.26 -12.68
C SER A 8 -17.68 37.76 -12.74
N LEU A 9 -17.02 37.69 -11.59
CA LEU A 9 -15.69 37.12 -11.40
C LEU A 9 -15.80 35.59 -11.43
N LEU A 10 -15.47 34.99 -12.56
CA LEU A 10 -15.43 33.54 -12.74
C LEU A 10 -14.13 32.97 -12.14
N THR A 11 -14.20 32.50 -10.90
CA THR A 11 -13.12 31.76 -10.22
C THR A 11 -13.03 30.33 -10.75
N ILE A 12 -11.94 30.01 -11.44
CA ILE A 12 -11.65 28.66 -11.92
C ILE A 12 -11.12 27.83 -10.73
N LEU A 13 -11.98 26.98 -10.15
CA LEU A 13 -11.53 25.85 -9.32
C LEU A 13 -10.98 24.78 -10.26
N ALA A 14 -9.65 24.64 -10.34
CA ALA A 14 -9.05 23.45 -10.94
C ALA A 14 -9.25 22.26 -9.97
N PRO A 15 -9.89 21.16 -10.40
CA PRO A 15 -9.93 19.96 -9.58
C PRO A 15 -8.52 19.37 -9.46
N SER A 16 -8.10 19.10 -8.22
CA SER A 16 -6.88 18.37 -7.92
C SER A 16 -6.99 16.98 -8.55
N ILE A 17 -6.18 16.68 -9.56
CA ILE A 17 -6.11 15.35 -10.15
C ILE A 17 -5.43 14.45 -9.11
N ASN A 18 -6.21 13.64 -8.40
CA ASN A 18 -5.66 12.60 -7.55
C ASN A 18 -4.98 11.57 -8.45
N ALA A 19 -3.72 11.27 -8.17
CA ALA A 19 -3.04 10.13 -8.77
C ALA A 19 -3.71 8.87 -8.22
N ASP A 20 -4.73 8.36 -8.90
CA ASP A 20 -5.32 7.08 -8.55
C ASP A 20 -4.28 5.97 -8.80
N THR A 21 -3.99 5.21 -7.75
CA THR A 21 -3.02 4.12 -7.79
C THR A 21 -3.51 3.01 -8.72
N LEU A 22 -2.58 2.26 -9.32
CA LEU A 22 -2.89 1.18 -10.27
C LEU A 22 -3.91 0.17 -9.70
N GLY A 23 -3.80 -0.15 -8.41
CA GLY A 23 -4.74 -1.04 -7.73
C GLY A 23 -6.19 -0.53 -7.70
N LYS A 24 -6.41 0.78 -7.56
CA LYS A 24 -7.76 1.36 -7.61
C LYS A 24 -8.38 1.25 -9.00
N GLN A 25 -7.59 1.52 -10.04
CA GLN A 25 -8.04 1.42 -11.43
C GLN A 25 -8.38 -0.04 -11.81
N LEU A 26 -7.56 -0.99 -11.37
CA LEU A 26 -7.84 -2.42 -11.54
C LEU A 26 -9.14 -2.86 -10.85
N LYS A 27 -9.36 -2.40 -9.61
CA LYS A 27 -10.60 -2.69 -8.87
C LYS A 27 -11.81 -2.08 -9.59
N GLY A 28 -11.71 -0.83 -10.05
CA GLY A 28 -12.77 -0.18 -10.82
C GLY A 28 -13.18 -0.97 -12.07
N CYS A 29 -12.21 -1.48 -12.84
CA CYS A 29 -12.54 -2.33 -14.00
C CYS A 29 -13.24 -3.64 -13.58
N SER A 30 -12.88 -4.22 -12.43
CA SER A 30 -13.47 -5.49 -11.97
C SER A 30 -14.95 -5.40 -11.60
N GLU A 31 -15.43 -4.20 -11.23
CA GLU A 31 -16.82 -3.95 -10.81
C GLU A 31 -17.77 -3.76 -12.01
N ILE A 32 -17.25 -3.65 -13.24
CA ILE A 32 -18.06 -3.48 -14.46
C ILE A 32 -18.80 -4.78 -14.80
N THR A 33 -20.13 -4.70 -14.89
CA THR A 33 -21.01 -5.87 -15.14
C THR A 33 -20.97 -6.36 -16.59
N PRO A 34 -21.12 -5.51 -17.62
CA PRO A 34 -21.03 -5.98 -18.99
C PRO A 34 -19.60 -6.44 -19.31
N ASN A 35 -19.46 -7.70 -19.75
CA ASN A 35 -18.15 -8.31 -20.02
C ASN A 35 -17.34 -7.57 -21.09
N THR A 36 -18.01 -7.01 -22.10
CA THR A 36 -17.37 -6.23 -23.19
C THR A 36 -16.75 -4.95 -22.67
N ASP A 37 -17.47 -4.24 -21.81
CA ASP A 37 -17.04 -2.96 -21.25
C ASP A 37 -15.90 -3.18 -20.23
N ARG A 38 -15.99 -4.27 -19.46
CA ARG A 38 -14.92 -4.71 -18.58
C ARG A 38 -13.64 -5.02 -19.35
N LEU A 39 -13.75 -5.76 -20.47
CA LEU A 39 -12.60 -6.08 -21.31
C LEU A 39 -11.95 -4.80 -21.87
N ALA A 40 -12.75 -3.90 -22.43
CA ALA A 40 -12.27 -2.62 -22.93
C ALA A 40 -11.59 -1.75 -21.84
N CYS A 41 -12.08 -1.81 -20.59
CA CYS A 41 -11.46 -1.15 -19.45
C CYS A 41 -10.05 -1.68 -19.19
N TYR A 42 -9.88 -3.00 -19.15
CA TYR A 42 -8.58 -3.63 -18.94
C TYR A 42 -7.60 -3.35 -20.09
N ASP A 43 -8.06 -3.42 -21.34
CA ASP A 43 -7.23 -3.13 -22.51
C ASP A 43 -6.73 -1.68 -22.49
N LYS A 44 -7.60 -0.73 -22.11
CA LYS A 44 -7.21 0.68 -21.93
C LYS A 44 -6.16 0.84 -20.84
N LEU A 45 -6.31 0.16 -19.70
CA LEU A 45 -5.35 0.21 -18.60
C LEU A 45 -4.00 -0.40 -19.02
N SER A 46 -4.01 -1.54 -19.70
CA SER A 46 -2.81 -2.18 -20.25
C SER A 46 -2.06 -1.25 -21.21
N ASN A 47 -2.77 -0.61 -22.14
CA ASN A 47 -2.17 0.36 -23.06
C ASN A 47 -1.57 1.57 -22.32
N SER A 48 -2.22 2.03 -21.24
CA SER A 48 -1.69 3.13 -20.43
C SER A 48 -0.41 2.75 -19.68
N LEU A 49 -0.30 1.50 -19.20
CA LEU A 49 0.91 0.98 -18.57
C LEU A 49 2.07 0.87 -19.57
N ALA A 50 1.81 0.37 -20.78
CA ALA A 50 2.82 0.30 -21.84
C ALA A 50 3.38 1.68 -22.18
N LYS A 51 2.49 2.67 -22.37
CA LYS A 51 2.90 4.06 -22.63
C LYS A 51 3.71 4.65 -21.48
N ARG A 52 3.34 4.35 -20.23
CA ARG A 52 4.08 4.80 -19.05
C ARG A 52 5.46 4.17 -18.98
N ALA A 53 5.57 2.86 -19.26
CA ALA A 53 6.86 2.16 -19.29
C ALA A 53 7.81 2.74 -20.36
N GLU A 54 7.31 3.14 -21.53
CA GLU A 54 8.09 3.84 -22.56
C GLU A 54 8.56 5.22 -22.08
N GLN A 55 7.73 5.96 -21.35
CA GLN A 55 8.08 7.27 -20.79
C GLN A 55 9.09 7.17 -19.64
N ASP A 56 9.00 6.11 -18.85
CA ASP A 56 9.84 5.84 -17.69
C ASP A 56 11.16 5.14 -18.07
N PHE A 57 11.30 4.67 -19.31
CA PHE A 57 12.53 4.09 -19.84
C PHE A 57 13.71 5.09 -19.72
N GLY A 58 14.78 4.69 -19.03
CA GLY A 58 15.91 5.56 -18.67
C GLY A 58 15.72 6.38 -17.38
N GLN A 59 14.60 6.18 -16.66
CA GLN A 59 14.29 6.83 -15.37
C GLN A 59 13.90 5.82 -14.28
N GLU A 60 14.34 4.57 -14.40
CA GLU A 60 13.84 3.41 -13.62
C GLU A 60 14.03 3.56 -12.10
N TYR A 61 14.93 4.44 -11.65
CA TYR A 61 15.25 4.65 -10.24
C TYR A 61 14.22 5.49 -9.46
N LYS A 62 13.21 6.10 -10.12
CA LYS A 62 12.27 7.03 -9.46
C LYS A 62 10.91 6.44 -9.09
N GLN A 63 10.56 5.27 -9.60
CA GLN A 63 9.25 4.68 -9.34
C GLN A 63 9.30 3.78 -8.10
N THR A 64 9.47 4.40 -6.93
CA THR A 64 9.14 3.70 -5.69
C THR A 64 7.63 3.57 -5.66
N GLU A 65 7.11 2.40 -6.05
CA GLU A 65 5.72 2.03 -5.77
C GLU A 65 5.40 2.44 -4.32
N GLU A 66 4.39 3.30 -4.14
CA GLU A 66 3.95 3.84 -2.85
C GLU A 66 3.44 2.71 -1.96
N ALA A 67 4.37 1.93 -1.40
CA ALA A 67 4.05 0.86 -0.51
C ALA A 67 3.59 1.47 0.83
N PRO A 68 2.48 0.98 1.41
CA PRO A 68 1.77 1.68 2.48
C PRO A 68 2.63 1.84 3.73
N GLU A 69 2.52 2.97 4.44
CA GLU A 69 3.28 3.20 5.69
C GLU A 69 3.05 2.14 6.77
N SER A 70 1.88 1.47 6.75
CA SER A 70 1.60 0.32 7.60
C SER A 70 0.65 -0.67 6.93
N ILE A 71 0.67 -1.91 7.42
CA ILE A 71 -0.32 -2.94 7.10
C ILE A 71 -0.81 -3.58 8.40
N GLU A 72 -2.03 -4.10 8.37
CA GLU A 72 -2.60 -4.90 9.44
C GLU A 72 -2.87 -6.31 8.91
N ALA A 73 -2.49 -7.32 9.68
CA ALA A 73 -2.64 -8.72 9.31
C ALA A 73 -2.70 -9.62 10.53
N LYS A 74 -3.35 -10.78 10.39
CA LYS A 74 -3.35 -11.81 11.43
C LYS A 74 -2.10 -12.68 11.35
N ILE A 75 -1.64 -13.12 12.52
CA ILE A 75 -0.57 -14.10 12.63
C ILE A 75 -1.11 -15.47 12.26
N ALA A 76 -0.57 -16.06 11.20
CA ALA A 76 -0.84 -17.46 10.86
C ALA A 76 -0.02 -18.40 11.74
N GLU A 77 1.27 -18.11 11.94
CA GLU A 77 2.18 -18.99 12.67
C GLU A 77 3.33 -18.22 13.31
N ILE A 78 3.84 -18.73 14.44
CA ILE A 78 5.08 -18.26 15.06
C ILE A 78 6.01 -19.44 15.29
N GLN A 79 7.22 -19.34 14.74
CA GLN A 79 8.29 -20.33 14.90
C GLN A 79 9.48 -19.72 15.65
N GLU A 80 10.30 -20.57 16.24
CA GLU A 80 11.59 -20.16 16.82
C GLU A 80 12.72 -20.51 15.85
N GLY A 81 13.50 -19.51 15.46
CA GLY A 81 14.70 -19.67 14.65
C GLY A 81 15.98 -19.64 15.49
N ALA A 82 17.13 -19.56 14.80
CA ALA A 82 18.43 -19.48 15.45
C ALA A 82 18.52 -18.31 16.46
N HIS A 83 19.28 -18.52 17.54
CA HIS A 83 19.44 -17.58 18.65
C HIS A 83 18.12 -17.13 19.32
N ASN A 84 17.13 -18.02 19.35
CA ASN A 84 15.81 -17.79 19.97
C ASN A 84 15.04 -16.60 19.35
N LYS A 85 15.31 -16.28 18.09
CA LYS A 85 14.59 -15.22 17.36
C LYS A 85 13.27 -15.76 16.86
N LYS A 86 12.18 -15.03 17.08
CA LYS A 86 10.87 -15.42 16.54
C LYS A 86 10.78 -15.13 15.04
N ILE A 87 10.17 -16.06 14.31
CA ILE A 87 9.81 -15.94 12.90
C ILE A 87 8.28 -15.97 12.86
N VAL A 88 7.67 -14.90 12.37
CA VAL A 88 6.23 -14.70 12.34
C VAL A 88 5.75 -14.76 10.90
N THR A 89 4.86 -15.70 10.61
CA THR A 89 4.18 -15.83 9.31
C THR A 89 2.80 -15.20 9.43
N LEU A 90 2.46 -14.30 8.51
CA LEU A 90 1.17 -13.63 8.45
C LEU A 90 0.24 -14.34 7.46
N GLU A 91 -1.08 -14.21 7.63
CA GLU A 91 -2.08 -14.84 6.75
C GLU A 91 -1.97 -14.37 5.28
N ASN A 92 -1.42 -13.18 5.04
CA ASN A 92 -1.15 -12.67 3.69
C ASN A 92 0.13 -13.27 3.04
N GLY A 93 0.77 -14.25 3.70
CA GLY A 93 1.94 -14.96 3.22
C GLY A 93 3.29 -14.30 3.51
N GLN A 94 3.31 -13.11 4.13
CA GLN A 94 4.57 -12.45 4.52
C GLN A 94 5.23 -13.14 5.70
N VAL A 95 6.56 -13.19 5.71
CA VAL A 95 7.35 -13.80 6.78
C VAL A 95 8.33 -12.79 7.36
N TRP A 96 8.26 -12.59 8.67
CA TRP A 96 9.01 -11.57 9.40
C TRP A 96 9.85 -12.19 10.51
N LYS A 97 11.14 -11.84 10.56
CA LYS A 97 12.06 -12.27 11.61
C LYS A 97 12.28 -11.16 12.62
N GLN A 98 12.22 -11.52 13.90
CA GLN A 98 12.64 -10.65 14.99
C GLN A 98 14.12 -10.26 14.86
N ASN A 99 14.39 -8.96 14.98
CA ASN A 99 15.75 -8.42 14.95
C ASN A 99 16.28 -8.09 16.36
N ASP A 100 15.44 -7.51 17.22
CA ASP A 100 15.81 -7.17 18.60
C ASP A 100 15.83 -8.40 19.55
N ALA A 101 16.28 -8.22 20.80
CA ALA A 101 16.36 -9.30 21.80
C ALA A 101 15.12 -9.36 22.73
N GLY A 102 14.06 -8.60 22.45
CA GLY A 102 12.91 -8.49 23.33
C GLY A 102 12.02 -9.75 23.29
N ARG A 103 11.59 -10.27 24.44
CA ARG A 103 10.58 -11.33 24.42
C ARG A 103 9.23 -10.77 23.96
N ILE A 104 8.53 -11.53 23.11
CA ILE A 104 7.12 -11.32 22.74
C ILE A 104 6.28 -12.50 23.22
N PHE A 105 5.00 -12.25 23.47
CA PHE A 105 4.03 -13.26 23.94
C PHE A 105 2.84 -13.39 22.98
N TRP A 106 3.04 -13.06 21.71
CA TRP A 106 2.02 -13.18 20.67
C TRP A 106 1.79 -14.64 20.31
N LYS A 107 0.63 -14.93 19.73
CA LYS A 107 0.22 -16.27 19.29
C LYS A 107 -0.46 -16.22 17.93
N SER A 108 -0.64 -17.40 17.32
CA SER A 108 -1.45 -17.54 16.10
C SER A 108 -2.88 -17.02 16.35
N GLY A 109 -3.43 -16.33 15.36
CA GLY A 109 -4.73 -15.66 15.40
C GLY A 109 -4.70 -14.21 15.91
N ASP A 110 -3.62 -13.78 16.57
CA ASP A 110 -3.49 -12.38 17.02
C ASP A 110 -3.39 -11.44 15.82
N LEU A 111 -4.02 -10.26 15.95
CA LEU A 111 -3.98 -9.20 14.94
C LEU A 111 -2.78 -8.29 15.23
N VAL A 112 -1.93 -8.09 14.21
CA VAL A 112 -0.72 -7.26 14.33
C VAL A 112 -0.65 -6.22 13.24
N VAL A 113 -0.03 -5.09 13.58
CA VAL A 113 0.30 -4.01 12.66
C VAL A 113 1.79 -4.05 12.38
N VAL A 114 2.16 -4.06 11.10
CA VAL A 114 3.54 -3.87 10.63
C VAL A 114 3.68 -2.46 10.07
N GLU A 115 4.56 -1.66 10.67
CA GLU A 115 4.77 -0.25 10.34
C GLU A 115 6.20 -0.01 9.81
N ARG A 116 6.31 0.87 8.80
CA ARG A 116 7.59 1.38 8.31
C ARG A 116 8.23 2.26 9.36
N ALA A 117 9.55 2.19 9.42
CA ALA A 117 10.39 3.04 10.25
C ALA A 117 11.51 3.65 9.41
N MET A 118 12.25 4.57 10.00
CA MET A 118 13.37 5.24 9.33
C MET A 118 14.39 4.23 8.78
N PHE A 119 15.02 4.60 7.67
CA PHE A 119 16.10 3.84 7.03
C PHE A 119 15.68 2.42 6.57
N GLY A 120 14.45 2.26 6.07
CA GLY A 120 13.98 0.98 5.51
C GLY A 120 13.80 -0.13 6.55
N SER A 121 13.62 0.24 7.81
CA SER A 121 13.37 -0.70 8.90
C SER A 121 11.87 -0.84 9.18
N PHE A 122 11.49 -1.91 9.89
CA PHE A 122 10.08 -2.21 10.19
C PHE A 122 9.90 -2.55 11.66
N PHE A 123 8.74 -2.18 12.20
CA PHE A 123 8.26 -2.65 13.50
C PHE A 123 6.99 -3.49 13.31
N MET A 124 6.79 -4.44 14.21
CA MET A 124 5.55 -5.18 14.36
C MET A 124 5.04 -4.97 15.79
N LYS A 125 3.73 -4.76 15.95
CA LYS A 125 3.07 -4.61 17.25
C LYS A 125 1.68 -5.24 17.23
N PRO A 126 1.11 -5.62 18.39
CA PRO A 126 -0.30 -5.96 18.50
C PRO A 126 -1.20 -4.78 18.09
N ALA A 127 -2.32 -5.07 17.45
CA ALA A 127 -3.29 -4.05 17.01
C ALA A 127 -3.99 -3.35 18.19
N ASP A 128 -4.21 -4.08 19.30
CA ASP A 128 -4.76 -3.58 20.56
C ASP A 128 -3.76 -2.77 21.41
N GLY A 129 -2.51 -2.66 20.93
CA GLY A 129 -1.45 -1.93 21.59
C GLY A 129 -0.53 -2.82 22.42
N GLY A 130 0.65 -2.29 22.74
CA GLY A 130 1.67 -3.03 23.50
C GLY A 130 3.07 -2.81 22.95
N LYS A 131 3.99 -3.68 23.38
CA LYS A 131 5.40 -3.56 23.01
C LYS A 131 5.59 -3.89 21.54
N LYS A 132 6.16 -2.93 20.80
CA LYS A 132 6.63 -3.14 19.44
C LYS A 132 7.95 -3.91 19.40
N MET A 133 8.13 -4.71 18.36
CA MET A 133 9.31 -5.50 18.07
C MET A 133 9.88 -5.09 16.71
N ARG A 134 11.19 -4.86 16.62
CA ARG A 134 11.83 -4.59 15.32
C ARG A 134 11.92 -5.88 14.52
N VAL A 135 11.49 -5.83 13.27
CA VAL A 135 11.44 -6.99 12.38
C VAL A 135 12.19 -6.74 11.07
N LYS A 136 12.64 -7.84 10.45
CA LYS A 136 13.21 -7.88 9.10
C LYS A 136 12.39 -8.84 8.25
N ARG A 137 12.02 -8.43 7.04
CA ARG A 137 11.30 -9.29 6.11
C ARG A 137 12.20 -10.42 5.60
N LEU A 138 11.69 -11.64 5.58
CA LEU A 138 12.34 -12.82 4.99
C LEU A 138 11.70 -13.19 3.64
N LYS A 139 10.39 -13.01 3.50
CA LYS A 139 9.60 -13.34 2.30
C LYS A 139 8.43 -12.37 2.15
#